data_AF-A0A6G0WK34-F1
#
_entry.id   AF-A0A6G0WK34-F1
#
_cell.length_a   1.000
_cell.length_b   1.000
_cell.length_c   1.000
_cell.angle_alpha   90.00
_cell.angle_beta   90.00
_cell.angle_gamma   90.00
#
_symmetry.space_group_name_H-M   'P 1'
#
loop_
_entity.id
_entity.type
_entity.pdbx_description
1 polymer ?
#
loop_
_entity_poly.entity_id
_entity_poly.type
_entity_poly.pdbx_seq_one_letter_code
_entity_poly.pdbx_strand_id
1 'polypeptide(L)'
;MTDVMEANREVPTQDESHALYAIQNYVPKPIDTSGIELSAEVAALGELMAEHCHDVWAVERIKKGWTWGPTLDDSKLQHPNLVPFKALSPSEQSFDFQTASEVIKVVLSLHYTIVRDRQTAHTSARVFVESSWSVVYGAVGETYVPRPLNTANIVLPTELSRLQDLLAENTHEVWSKGRFEAGWVYGPQRNNPLKTHPCLVPYWLLVDDEKAYDIELAREMLKILLACGYKILAPTNPRSSVRD
;
A
#
# COMPACT_ATOMS: atom_id res chain seq x y z
N MET A 1 10.05 -60.18 -21.23
CA MET A 1 8.65 -59.85 -20.92
C MET A 1 8.70 -58.92 -19.71
N THR A 2 9.03 -57.65 -19.96
CA THR A 2 9.22 -56.63 -18.93
C THR A 2 8.03 -55.69 -19.00
N ASP A 3 7.11 -55.93 -18.08
CA ASP A 3 5.99 -55.07 -17.76
C ASP A 3 6.46 -54.15 -16.63
N VAL A 4 6.57 -52.85 -16.89
CA VAL A 4 6.91 -51.84 -15.88
C VAL A 4 5.91 -50.70 -16.00
N MET A 5 4.86 -50.84 -15.19
CA MET A 5 4.23 -49.79 -14.39
C MET A 5 4.08 -48.42 -15.08
N GLU A 6 3.07 -48.32 -15.95
CA GLU A 6 2.40 -47.04 -16.18
C GLU A 6 1.78 -46.57 -14.85
N ALA A 7 2.42 -45.60 -14.22
CA ALA A 7 1.84 -44.90 -13.08
C ALA A 7 0.61 -44.13 -13.57
N ASN A 8 -0.56 -44.45 -13.00
CA ASN A 8 -1.80 -43.69 -13.13
C ASN A 8 -1.53 -42.22 -12.79
N ARG A 9 -1.31 -41.37 -13.80
CA ARG A 9 -1.37 -39.92 -13.66
C ARG A 9 -2.83 -39.53 -13.89
N GLU A 10 -3.53 -39.23 -12.80
CA GLU A 10 -4.89 -38.68 -12.87
C GLU A 10 -4.88 -37.40 -13.73
N VAL A 11 -5.85 -37.31 -14.65
CA VAL A 11 -6.01 -36.14 -15.52
C VAL A 11 -6.57 -35.00 -14.66
N PRO A 12 -5.95 -33.81 -14.64
CA PRO A 12 -6.44 -32.68 -13.87
C PRO A 12 -7.86 -32.29 -14.26
N THR A 13 -8.63 -31.80 -13.30
CA THR A 13 -9.95 -31.22 -13.55
C THR A 13 -9.84 -29.98 -14.45
N GLN A 14 -10.97 -29.54 -15.02
CA GLN A 14 -11.01 -28.35 -15.88
C GLN A 14 -10.58 -27.08 -15.11
N ASP A 15 -10.96 -26.97 -13.84
CA ASP A 15 -10.60 -25.84 -12.97
C ASP A 15 -9.11 -25.86 -12.60
N GLU A 16 -8.54 -27.03 -12.32
CA GLU A 16 -7.09 -27.20 -12.10
C GLU A 16 -6.29 -26.88 -13.37
N SER A 17 -6.80 -27.28 -14.53
CA SER A 17 -6.17 -26.98 -15.82
C SER A 17 -6.16 -25.47 -16.10
N HIS A 18 -7.26 -24.77 -15.77
CA HIS A 18 -7.34 -23.32 -15.91
C HIS A 18 -6.42 -22.58 -14.92
N ALA A 19 -6.36 -23.03 -13.66
CA ALA A 19 -5.45 -22.48 -12.66
C ALA A 19 -3.98 -22.68 -13.04
N LEU A 20 -3.60 -23.89 -13.49
CA LEU A 20 -2.24 -24.17 -13.95
C LEU A 20 -1.85 -23.31 -15.15
N TYR A 21 -2.76 -23.14 -16.11
CA TYR A 21 -2.54 -22.24 -17.24
C TYR A 21 -2.34 -20.78 -16.78
N ALA A 22 -3.16 -20.30 -15.84
CA ALA A 22 -3.07 -18.95 -15.31
C ALA A 22 -1.75 -18.69 -14.56
N ILE A 23 -1.26 -19.68 -13.80
CA ILE A 23 0.04 -19.60 -13.12
C ILE A 23 1.20 -19.54 -14.13
N GLN A 24 1.20 -20.43 -15.12
CA GLN A 24 2.28 -20.52 -16.11
C GLN A 24 2.37 -19.29 -17.01
N ASN A 25 1.24 -18.61 -17.24
CA ASN A 25 1.15 -17.43 -18.10
C ASN A 25 0.91 -16.15 -17.31
N TYR A 26 1.16 -16.16 -15.99
CA TYR A 26 0.96 -14.99 -15.16
C TYR A 26 1.96 -13.90 -15.55
N VAL A 27 1.42 -12.74 -15.96
CA VAL A 27 2.17 -11.52 -16.18
C VAL A 27 1.48 -10.44 -15.35
N PRO A 28 2.15 -9.90 -14.32
CA PRO A 28 1.53 -8.90 -13.48
C PRO A 28 1.30 -7.60 -14.24
N LYS A 29 0.16 -6.97 -14.00
CA LYS A 29 -0.32 -5.75 -14.64
C LYS A 29 -0.79 -4.75 -13.57
N PRO A 30 0.14 -4.12 -12.82
CA PRO A 30 -0.20 -3.00 -11.98
C PRO A 30 -0.97 -1.93 -12.76
N ILE A 31 -1.86 -1.22 -12.06
CA ILE A 31 -2.58 -0.08 -12.60
C ILE A 31 -1.58 1.00 -12.98
N ASP A 32 -1.64 1.44 -14.23
CA ASP A 32 -0.80 2.53 -14.72
C ASP A 32 -1.31 3.88 -14.18
N THR A 33 -0.41 4.59 -13.50
CA THR A 33 -0.64 5.91 -12.90
C THR A 33 0.17 7.01 -13.58
N SER A 34 0.98 6.68 -14.59
CA SER A 34 1.93 7.61 -15.21
C SER A 34 1.29 8.84 -15.86
N GLY A 35 0.05 8.70 -16.35
CA GLY A 35 -0.74 9.79 -16.93
C GLY A 35 -1.59 10.58 -15.93
N ILE A 36 -1.52 10.29 -14.62
CA ILE A 36 -2.35 10.94 -13.60
C ILE A 36 -1.57 12.07 -12.94
N GLU A 37 -2.02 13.30 -13.17
CA GLU A 37 -1.54 14.50 -12.48
C GLU A 37 -2.48 14.88 -11.34
N LEU A 38 -1.92 15.15 -10.15
CA LEU A 38 -2.71 15.57 -9.00
C LEU A 38 -3.06 17.06 -9.08
N SER A 39 -4.32 17.39 -8.88
CA SER A 39 -4.73 18.80 -8.68
C SER A 39 -4.13 19.35 -7.38
N ALA A 40 -4.01 20.67 -7.25
CA ALA A 40 -3.46 21.29 -6.04
C ALA A 40 -4.18 20.88 -4.74
N GLU A 41 -5.50 20.68 -4.79
CA GLU A 41 -6.30 20.23 -3.63
C GLU A 41 -5.99 18.78 -3.23
N VAL A 42 -5.68 17.93 -4.21
CA VAL A 42 -5.34 16.51 -3.99
C VAL A 42 -3.84 16.34 -3.69
N ALA A 43 -2.98 17.22 -4.19
CA ALA A 43 -1.57 17.26 -3.80
C ALA A 43 -1.41 17.56 -2.29
N ALA A 44 -2.23 18.45 -1.74
CA ALA A 44 -2.26 18.68 -0.29
C ALA A 44 -2.62 17.40 0.49
N LEU A 45 -3.45 16.51 -0.06
CA LEU A 45 -3.72 15.19 0.53
C LEU A 45 -2.50 14.27 0.46
N GLY A 46 -1.77 14.27 -0.66
CA GLY A 46 -0.53 13.51 -0.82
C GLY A 46 0.52 13.90 0.22
N GLU A 47 0.68 15.18 0.53
CA GLU A 47 1.59 15.63 1.60
C GLU A 47 1.21 15.08 2.97
N LEU A 48 -0.09 15.01 3.29
CA LEU A 48 -0.56 14.47 4.56
C LEU A 48 -0.34 12.97 4.68
N MET A 49 -0.53 12.25 3.56
CA MET A 49 -0.21 10.83 3.51
C MET A 49 1.29 10.61 3.67
N ALA A 50 2.14 11.42 3.03
CA ALA A 50 3.58 11.35 3.17
C ALA A 50 4.04 11.59 4.61
N GLU A 51 3.56 12.66 5.25
CA GLU A 51 3.85 12.96 6.65
C GLU A 51 3.36 11.84 7.59
N HIS A 52 2.16 11.30 7.36
CA HIS A 52 1.65 10.16 8.13
C HIS A 52 2.54 8.92 7.98
N CYS A 53 2.89 8.53 6.76
CA CYS A 53 3.76 7.39 6.49
C CYS A 53 5.15 7.58 7.13
N HIS A 54 5.70 8.78 7.04
CA HIS A 54 6.97 9.14 7.68
C HIS A 54 6.89 9.01 9.19
N ASP A 55 5.82 9.49 9.81
CA ASP A 55 5.61 9.37 11.25
C ASP A 55 5.43 7.90 11.69
N VAL A 56 4.69 7.09 10.95
CA VAL A 56 4.57 5.64 11.21
C VAL A 56 5.95 4.97 11.14
N TRP A 57 6.72 5.25 10.10
CA TRP A 57 8.08 4.75 9.95
C TRP A 57 8.97 5.17 11.13
N ALA A 58 8.91 6.44 11.53
CA ALA A 58 9.71 6.98 12.61
C ALA A 58 9.36 6.32 13.95
N VAL A 59 8.07 6.12 14.25
CA VAL A 59 7.63 5.39 15.44
C VAL A 59 8.22 3.98 15.47
N GLU A 60 8.14 3.23 14.37
CA GLU A 60 8.66 1.86 14.31
C GLU A 60 10.19 1.80 14.43
N ARG A 61 10.90 2.81 13.95
CA ARG A 61 12.36 2.95 14.13
C ARG A 61 12.69 3.27 15.58
N ILE A 62 12.05 4.28 16.19
CA ILE A 62 12.32 4.69 17.57
C ILE A 62 12.01 3.54 18.56
N LYS A 63 10.91 2.81 18.35
CA LYS A 63 10.57 1.60 19.12
C LYS A 63 11.67 0.54 19.09
N LYS A 64 12.40 0.44 17.97
CA LYS A 64 13.53 -0.47 17.79
C LYS A 64 14.86 0.10 18.29
N GLY A 65 14.84 1.23 18.98
CA GLY A 65 16.02 1.88 19.56
C GLY A 65 16.80 2.77 18.58
N TRP A 66 16.25 3.08 17.41
CA TRP A 66 16.92 3.98 16.48
C TRP A 66 16.90 5.42 17.00
N THR A 67 18.02 6.11 16.82
CA THR A 67 18.20 7.51 17.19
C THR A 67 18.55 8.35 15.97
N TRP A 68 18.41 9.67 16.08
CA TRP A 68 18.88 10.56 15.02
C TRP A 68 20.41 10.60 14.98
N GLY A 69 20.96 10.68 13.78
CA GLY A 69 22.38 10.96 13.54
C GLY A 69 22.56 11.58 12.15
N PRO A 70 23.66 12.31 11.89
CA PRO A 70 23.85 13.05 10.63
C PRO A 70 23.97 12.15 9.39
N THR A 71 24.25 10.86 9.59
CA THR A 71 24.40 9.86 8.53
C THR A 71 23.75 8.56 8.99
N LEU A 72 23.36 7.71 8.03
CA LEU A 72 22.87 6.36 8.32
C LEU A 72 24.02 5.53 8.91
N ASP A 73 23.81 4.96 10.10
CA ASP A 73 24.75 4.06 10.77
C ASP A 73 23.98 2.92 11.44
N ASP A 74 23.89 1.77 10.77
CA ASP A 74 23.17 0.59 11.26
C ASP A 74 23.79 0.01 12.54
N SER A 75 25.11 0.13 12.71
CA SER A 75 25.82 -0.42 13.88
C SER A 75 25.47 0.36 15.16
N LYS A 76 25.21 1.66 15.02
CA LYS A 76 24.77 2.54 16.11
C LYS A 76 23.26 2.77 16.13
N LEU A 77 22.52 2.16 15.20
CA LEU A 77 21.09 2.41 14.99
C LEU A 77 20.78 3.90 14.83
N GLN A 78 21.52 4.59 13.95
CA GLN A 78 21.31 6.01 13.67
C GLN A 78 20.73 6.23 12.27
N HIS A 79 19.73 7.10 12.16
CA HIS A 79 19.13 7.45 10.88
C HIS A 79 18.96 8.98 10.73
N PRO A 80 19.38 9.58 9.59
CA PRO A 80 19.32 11.03 9.38
C PRO A 80 17.90 11.57 9.25
N ASN A 81 16.99 10.77 8.70
CA ASN A 81 15.60 11.15 8.50
C ASN A 81 14.73 11.05 9.77
N LEU A 82 15.29 10.74 10.95
CA LEU A 82 14.55 10.81 12.22
C LEU A 82 14.37 12.27 12.68
N VAL A 83 13.70 13.05 11.84
CA VAL A 83 13.34 14.47 11.98
C VAL A 83 11.90 14.63 11.51
N PRO A 84 11.21 15.75 11.84
CA PRO A 84 9.87 16.01 11.32
C PRO A 84 9.86 16.02 9.78
N PHE A 85 8.77 15.59 9.15
CA PHE A 85 8.66 15.52 7.69
C PHE A 85 9.10 16.80 6.97
N LYS A 86 8.66 17.96 7.48
CA LYS A 86 9.02 19.28 6.92
C LYS A 86 10.50 19.67 7.09
N ALA A 87 11.25 18.97 7.93
CA ALA A 87 12.68 19.15 8.14
C ALA A 87 13.54 18.18 7.32
N LEU A 88 12.92 17.23 6.58
CA LEU A 88 13.63 16.39 5.62
C LEU A 88 14.21 17.24 4.49
N SER A 89 15.20 16.68 3.78
CA SER A 89 15.71 17.33 2.57
C SER A 89 14.60 17.39 1.50
N PRO A 90 14.66 18.36 0.55
CA PRO A 90 13.67 18.44 -0.52
C PRO A 90 13.56 17.17 -1.37
N SER A 91 14.67 16.43 -1.55
CA SER A 91 14.65 15.17 -2.30
C SER A 91 13.92 14.07 -1.54
N GLU A 92 14.11 13.96 -0.22
CA GLU A 92 13.43 12.98 0.63
C GLU A 92 11.93 13.31 0.74
N GLN A 93 11.57 14.58 0.94
CA GLN A 93 10.15 14.99 0.94
C GLN A 93 9.48 14.66 -0.40
N SER A 94 10.17 14.89 -1.51
CA SER A 94 9.65 14.58 -2.85
C SER A 94 9.50 13.07 -3.05
N PHE A 95 10.46 12.27 -2.59
CA PHE A 95 10.40 10.81 -2.68
C PHE A 95 9.22 10.24 -1.88
N ASP A 96 9.05 10.66 -0.64
CA ASP A 96 7.95 10.24 0.22
C ASP A 96 6.60 10.69 -0.35
N PHE A 97 6.54 11.93 -0.83
CA PHE A 97 5.35 12.47 -1.49
C PHE A 97 4.95 11.65 -2.72
N GLN A 98 5.90 11.33 -3.60
CA GLN A 98 5.63 10.53 -4.79
C GLN A 98 5.12 9.15 -4.41
N THR A 99 5.78 8.49 -3.47
CA THR A 99 5.41 7.14 -2.99
C THR A 99 4.02 7.14 -2.35
N ALA A 100 3.73 8.08 -1.47
CA ALA A 100 2.43 8.20 -0.81
C ALA A 100 1.31 8.57 -1.79
N SER A 101 1.64 9.34 -2.83
CA SER A 101 0.69 9.76 -3.87
C SER A 101 0.27 8.65 -4.82
N GLU A 102 1.00 7.54 -4.93
CA GLU A 102 0.64 6.45 -5.84
C GLU A 102 -0.72 5.84 -5.50
N VAL A 103 -1.05 5.70 -4.22
CA VAL A 103 -2.39 5.25 -3.79
C VAL A 103 -3.48 6.19 -4.32
N ILE A 104 -3.28 7.50 -4.18
CA ILE A 104 -4.22 8.52 -4.68
C ILE A 104 -4.37 8.39 -6.20
N LYS A 105 -3.26 8.27 -6.92
CA LYS A 105 -3.29 8.13 -8.38
C LYS A 105 -3.99 6.85 -8.83
N VAL A 106 -3.81 5.73 -8.13
CA VAL A 106 -4.53 4.49 -8.41
C VAL A 106 -6.04 4.69 -8.23
N VAL A 107 -6.47 5.32 -7.13
CA VAL A 107 -7.89 5.65 -6.90
C VAL A 107 -8.45 6.50 -8.06
N LEU A 108 -7.71 7.52 -8.51
CA LEU A 108 -8.12 8.37 -9.64
C LEU A 108 -8.12 7.62 -10.99
N SER A 109 -7.13 6.76 -11.25
CA SER A 109 -7.06 5.91 -12.45
C SER A 109 -8.22 4.90 -12.53
N LEU A 110 -8.73 4.47 -11.37
CA LEU A 110 -9.95 3.67 -11.24
C LEU A 110 -11.25 4.49 -11.38
N HIS A 111 -11.16 5.76 -11.76
CA HIS A 111 -12.28 6.69 -11.98
C HIS A 111 -13.09 7.04 -10.73
N TYR A 112 -12.53 6.80 -9.53
CA TYR A 112 -13.10 7.33 -8.30
C TYR A 112 -12.73 8.79 -8.15
N THR A 113 -13.62 9.57 -7.54
CA THR A 113 -13.38 10.99 -7.28
C THR A 113 -13.04 11.20 -5.82
N ILE A 114 -11.94 11.89 -5.54
CA ILE A 114 -11.56 12.29 -4.18
C ILE A 114 -11.93 13.76 -4.00
N VAL A 115 -12.79 14.06 -3.02
CA VAL A 115 -13.25 15.42 -2.74
C VAL A 115 -13.08 15.75 -1.26
N ARG A 116 -12.77 17.01 -0.94
CA ARG A 116 -12.68 17.43 0.45
C ARG A 116 -14.06 17.43 1.11
N ASP A 117 -14.16 16.80 2.28
CA ASP A 117 -15.39 16.74 3.05
C ASP A 117 -15.64 18.04 3.82
N ARG A 118 -16.39 18.96 3.22
CA ARG A 118 -16.73 20.24 3.87
C ARG A 118 -17.73 20.11 5.01
N GLN A 119 -18.47 18.99 5.09
CA GLN A 119 -19.48 18.78 6.14
C GLN A 119 -18.84 18.29 7.44
N THR A 120 -17.85 17.40 7.37
CA THR A 120 -17.07 16.98 8.56
C THR A 120 -15.91 17.92 8.90
N ALA A 121 -15.52 18.83 7.97
CA ALA A 121 -14.47 19.82 8.21
C ALA A 121 -14.73 20.76 9.40
N HIS A 122 -15.98 20.92 9.85
CA HIS A 122 -16.33 21.77 11.00
C HIS A 122 -16.34 21.01 12.33
N THR A 123 -16.24 19.67 12.32
CA THR A 123 -16.43 18.83 13.51
C THR A 123 -15.29 17.82 13.75
N SER A 124 -14.56 17.40 12.70
CA SER A 124 -13.40 16.51 12.83
C SER A 124 -12.10 17.29 12.70
N ALA A 125 -11.58 17.76 13.84
CA ALA A 125 -10.14 17.98 13.93
C ALA A 125 -9.44 16.64 13.64
N ARG A 126 -8.34 16.66 12.88
CA ARG A 126 -7.53 15.45 12.67
C ARG A 126 -7.12 14.90 14.03
N VAL A 127 -7.46 13.65 14.29
CA VAL A 127 -7.07 12.96 15.51
C VAL A 127 -5.76 12.25 15.23
N PHE A 128 -4.78 12.46 16.10
CA PHE A 128 -3.48 11.81 16.01
C PHE A 128 -3.37 10.76 17.11
N VAL A 129 -2.58 9.72 16.86
CA VAL A 129 -2.21 8.77 17.90
C VAL A 129 -1.34 9.51 18.91
N GLU A 130 -1.65 9.39 20.20
CA GLU A 130 -0.75 9.86 21.24
C GLU A 130 0.55 9.04 21.18
N SER A 131 1.63 9.68 20.75
CA SER A 131 2.94 9.06 20.70
C SER A 131 3.68 9.32 22.01
N SER A 132 4.02 8.26 22.72
CA SER A 132 5.01 8.28 23.80
C SER A 132 6.46 8.18 23.27
N TRP A 133 6.63 8.06 21.96
CA TRP A 133 7.92 7.90 21.30
C TRP A 133 8.43 9.25 20.81
N SER A 134 9.69 9.54 21.14
CA SER A 134 10.36 10.77 20.73
C SER A 134 11.84 10.54 20.51
N VAL A 135 12.46 11.40 19.71
CA VAL A 135 13.90 11.40 19.49
C VAL A 135 14.43 12.83 19.50
N VAL A 136 15.63 13.02 20.04
CA VAL A 136 16.34 14.29 19.95
C VAL A 136 17.09 14.34 18.62
N TYR A 137 16.97 15.42 17.87
CA TYR A 137 17.57 15.58 16.54
C TYR A 137 18.23 16.96 16.37
N GLY A 138 19.09 17.05 15.36
CA GLY A 138 19.79 18.27 15.00
C GLY A 138 20.91 18.65 15.95
N ALA A 139 21.77 19.58 15.53
CA ALA A 139 22.91 20.04 16.32
C ALA A 139 22.50 20.79 17.60
N VAL A 140 21.30 21.38 17.60
CA VAL A 140 20.75 22.16 18.72
C VAL A 140 19.90 21.32 19.68
N GLY A 141 19.65 20.04 19.37
CA GLY A 141 18.93 19.13 20.25
C GLY A 141 17.42 19.37 20.34
N GLU A 142 16.77 19.59 19.19
CA GLU A 142 15.30 19.66 19.11
C GLU A 142 14.66 18.29 19.37
N THR A 143 13.42 18.26 19.85
CA THR A 143 12.69 17.01 20.08
C THR A 143 11.66 16.77 18.99
N TYR A 144 11.79 15.66 18.29
CA TYR A 144 10.80 15.17 17.34
C TYR A 144 9.92 14.12 18.01
N VAL A 145 8.62 14.39 18.02
CA VAL A 145 7.57 13.45 18.45
C VAL A 145 6.72 13.14 17.21
N PRO A 146 6.89 11.97 16.57
CA PRO A 146 6.05 11.56 15.45
C PRO A 146 4.59 11.48 15.90
N ARG A 147 3.66 11.92 15.06
CA ARG A 147 2.22 11.97 15.35
C ARG A 147 1.44 11.42 14.16
N PRO A 148 1.44 10.10 13.94
CA PRO A 148 0.64 9.50 12.88
C PRO A 148 -0.85 9.73 13.15
N LEU A 149 -1.65 9.85 12.08
CA LEU A 149 -3.10 9.93 12.15
C LEU A 149 -3.68 8.71 12.86
N ASN A 150 -4.70 8.93 13.70
CA ASN A 150 -5.45 7.88 14.36
C ASN A 150 -6.63 7.47 13.48
N THR A 151 -6.56 6.25 12.96
CA THR A 151 -7.57 5.64 12.08
C THR A 151 -8.44 4.60 12.80
N ALA A 152 -8.20 4.33 14.09
CA ALA A 152 -8.82 3.23 14.82
C ALA A 152 -10.35 3.33 14.86
N ASN A 153 -10.88 4.56 14.94
CA ASN A 153 -12.32 4.83 15.00
C ASN A 153 -12.93 5.17 13.62
N ILE A 154 -12.15 5.07 12.55
CA ILE A 154 -12.64 5.34 11.19
C ILE A 154 -13.25 4.05 10.62
N VAL A 155 -14.55 4.11 10.36
CA VAL A 155 -15.28 3.03 9.71
C VAL A 155 -15.26 3.27 8.21
N LEU A 156 -14.80 2.27 7.46
CA LEU A 156 -14.79 2.32 6.00
C LEU A 156 -16.23 2.15 5.47
N PRO A 157 -16.76 3.08 4.66
CA PRO A 157 -18.07 2.94 4.04
C PRO A 157 -18.15 1.70 3.14
N THR A 158 -19.28 1.00 3.16
CA THR A 158 -19.49 -0.24 2.38
C THR A 158 -19.37 -0.02 0.88
N GLU A 159 -19.64 1.19 0.40
CA GLU A 159 -19.51 1.58 -1.01
C GLU A 159 -18.06 1.54 -1.49
N LEU A 160 -17.08 1.57 -0.58
CA LEU A 160 -15.65 1.48 -0.89
C LEU A 160 -15.10 0.06 -0.90
N SER A 161 -15.92 -0.97 -0.62
CA SER A 161 -15.46 -2.37 -0.59
C SER A 161 -14.83 -2.80 -1.93
N ARG A 162 -15.45 -2.42 -3.05
CA ARG A 162 -14.87 -2.69 -4.39
C ARG A 162 -13.53 -1.98 -4.59
N LEU A 163 -13.41 -0.74 -4.12
CA LEU A 163 -12.15 0.00 -4.25
C LEU A 163 -11.06 -0.65 -3.40
N GLN A 164 -11.40 -1.11 -2.19
CA GLN A 164 -10.49 -1.86 -1.33
C GLN A 164 -9.95 -3.11 -2.03
N ASP A 165 -10.83 -3.91 -2.65
CA ASP A 165 -10.41 -5.13 -3.37
C ASP A 165 -9.47 -4.80 -4.53
N LEU A 166 -9.79 -3.76 -5.31
CA LEU A 166 -8.95 -3.31 -6.42
C LEU A 166 -7.59 -2.78 -5.97
N LEU A 167 -7.53 -2.09 -4.82
CA LEU A 167 -6.28 -1.62 -4.24
C LEU A 167 -5.44 -2.80 -3.73
N ALA A 168 -6.06 -3.79 -3.09
CA ALA A 168 -5.37 -4.98 -2.60
C ALA A 168 -4.79 -5.80 -3.78
N GLU A 169 -5.59 -6.03 -4.83
CA GLU A 169 -5.12 -6.66 -6.06
C GLU A 169 -3.97 -5.85 -6.68
N ASN A 170 -4.10 -4.53 -6.80
CA ASN A 170 -3.03 -3.70 -7.35
C ASN A 170 -1.73 -3.76 -6.51
N THR A 171 -1.82 -3.80 -5.18
CA THR A 171 -0.65 -4.00 -4.31
C THR A 171 0.06 -5.31 -4.64
N HIS A 172 -0.70 -6.40 -4.80
CA HIS A 172 -0.16 -7.68 -5.20
C HIS A 172 0.48 -7.66 -6.59
N GLU A 173 -0.14 -6.98 -7.55
CA GLU A 173 0.39 -6.83 -8.90
C GLU A 173 1.70 -6.03 -8.90
N VAL A 174 1.81 -4.94 -8.12
CA VAL A 174 3.04 -4.14 -7.96
C VAL A 174 4.14 -4.99 -7.34
N TRP A 175 3.83 -5.72 -6.27
CA TRP A 175 4.77 -6.64 -5.63
C TRP A 175 5.24 -7.71 -6.62
N SER A 176 4.31 -8.39 -7.29
CA SER A 176 4.59 -9.45 -8.24
C SER A 176 5.49 -8.95 -9.37
N LYS A 177 5.17 -7.78 -9.95
CA LYS A 177 6.00 -7.16 -11.00
C LYS A 177 7.43 -6.95 -10.55
N GLY A 178 7.63 -6.32 -9.38
CA GLY A 178 8.97 -6.10 -8.84
C GLY A 178 9.73 -7.41 -8.56
N ARG A 179 9.03 -8.47 -8.17
CA ARG A 179 9.62 -9.80 -7.97
C ARG A 179 10.04 -10.45 -9.28
N PHE A 180 9.18 -10.44 -10.29
CA PHE A 180 9.53 -10.94 -11.63
C PHE A 180 10.71 -10.17 -12.23
N GLU A 181 10.73 -8.84 -12.12
CA GLU A 181 11.85 -8.01 -12.58
C GLU A 181 13.16 -8.32 -11.83
N ALA A 182 13.07 -8.68 -10.54
CA ALA A 182 14.20 -9.17 -9.76
C ALA A 182 14.58 -10.64 -10.06
N GLY A 183 13.95 -11.27 -11.05
CA GLY A 183 14.21 -12.64 -11.50
C GLY A 183 13.59 -13.72 -10.62
N TRP A 184 12.56 -13.39 -9.84
CA TRP A 184 11.77 -14.39 -9.12
C TRP A 184 10.75 -15.04 -10.04
N VAL A 185 10.43 -16.30 -9.75
CA VAL A 185 9.46 -17.10 -10.48
C VAL A 185 8.51 -17.81 -9.52
N TYR A 186 7.37 -18.25 -10.02
CA TYR A 186 6.49 -19.12 -9.27
C TYR A 186 7.23 -20.39 -8.82
N GLY A 187 6.95 -20.84 -7.59
CA GLY A 187 7.26 -22.18 -7.14
C GLY A 187 6.46 -22.51 -5.88
N PRO A 188 6.17 -23.79 -5.60
CA PRO A 188 5.23 -24.21 -4.55
C PRO A 188 5.66 -23.81 -3.14
N GLN A 189 6.93 -23.44 -2.96
CA GLN A 189 7.48 -22.95 -1.71
C GLN A 189 8.44 -21.80 -1.97
N ARG A 190 8.59 -20.93 -0.97
CA ARG A 190 9.56 -19.84 -1.02
C ARG A 190 10.97 -20.40 -0.93
N ASN A 191 11.81 -20.10 -1.90
CA ASN A 191 13.22 -20.44 -1.90
C ASN A 191 14.03 -19.23 -2.37
N ASN A 192 14.80 -18.62 -1.46
CA ASN A 192 15.56 -17.41 -1.80
C ASN A 192 16.73 -17.70 -2.78
N PRO A 193 17.56 -18.75 -2.60
CA PRO A 193 18.58 -19.12 -3.57
C PRO A 193 18.06 -19.37 -5.00
N LEU A 194 16.93 -20.06 -5.13
CA LEU A 194 16.30 -20.36 -6.42
C LEU A 194 15.35 -19.26 -6.90
N LYS A 195 15.17 -18.21 -6.10
CA LYS A 195 14.20 -17.12 -6.31
C LYS A 195 12.79 -17.61 -6.64
N THR A 196 12.27 -18.59 -5.90
CA THR A 196 10.88 -19.04 -6.05
C THR A 196 9.97 -18.48 -4.95
N HIS A 197 8.71 -18.22 -5.27
CA HIS A 197 7.70 -17.82 -4.28
C HIS A 197 6.30 -18.37 -4.64
N PRO A 198 5.52 -18.89 -3.67
CA PRO A 198 4.20 -19.48 -3.93
C PRO A 198 3.19 -18.46 -4.39
N CYS A 199 3.23 -17.25 -3.85
CA CYS A 199 2.27 -16.20 -4.19
C CYS A 199 2.52 -15.54 -5.57
N LEU A 200 3.50 -15.96 -6.38
CA LEU A 200 3.69 -15.40 -7.73
C LEU A 200 2.68 -16.01 -8.72
N VAL A 201 1.40 -15.77 -8.42
CA VAL A 201 0.21 -16.22 -9.12
C VAL A 201 -0.79 -15.05 -9.19
N PRO A 202 -1.77 -15.07 -10.11
CA PRO A 202 -2.84 -14.08 -10.14
C PRO A 202 -3.54 -13.92 -8.78
N TYR A 203 -3.89 -12.68 -8.42
CA TYR A 203 -4.45 -12.36 -7.10
C TYR A 203 -5.65 -13.23 -6.70
N TRP A 204 -6.54 -13.54 -7.65
CA TRP A 204 -7.72 -14.38 -7.39
C TRP A 204 -7.39 -15.83 -6.99
N LEU A 205 -6.19 -16.33 -7.32
CA LEU A 205 -5.69 -17.66 -6.92
C LEU A 205 -5.02 -17.68 -5.54
N LEU A 206 -4.75 -16.53 -4.93
CA LEU A 206 -4.24 -16.48 -3.56
C LEU A 206 -5.29 -16.98 -2.58
N VAL A 207 -4.84 -17.66 -1.53
CA VAL A 207 -5.69 -18.02 -0.40
C VAL A 207 -5.96 -16.79 0.48
N ASP A 208 -7.03 -16.84 1.27
CA ASP A 208 -7.46 -15.68 2.07
C ASP A 208 -6.38 -15.18 3.03
N ASP A 209 -5.60 -16.09 3.64
CA ASP A 209 -4.48 -15.73 4.51
C ASP A 209 -3.36 -14.96 3.78
N GLU A 210 -3.15 -15.25 2.49
CA GLU A 210 -2.17 -14.53 1.66
C GLU A 210 -2.69 -13.14 1.26
N LYS A 211 -4.01 -13.01 1.02
CA LYS A 211 -4.67 -11.73 0.70
C LYS A 211 -4.83 -10.81 1.91
N ALA A 212 -4.89 -11.37 3.13
CA ALA A 212 -5.24 -10.64 4.33
C ALA A 212 -4.38 -9.39 4.56
N TYR A 213 -3.07 -9.48 4.27
CA TYR A 213 -2.16 -8.35 4.38
C TYR A 213 -2.50 -7.23 3.39
N ASP A 214 -2.72 -7.56 2.11
CA ASP A 214 -3.02 -6.57 1.07
C ASP A 214 -4.39 -5.92 1.31
N ILE A 215 -5.38 -6.70 1.77
CA ILE A 215 -6.72 -6.21 2.12
C ILE A 215 -6.66 -5.23 3.29
N GLU A 216 -5.88 -5.54 4.33
CA GLU A 216 -5.75 -4.65 5.50
C GLU A 216 -4.95 -3.40 5.14
N LEU A 217 -3.90 -3.52 4.31
CA LEU A 217 -3.16 -2.37 3.81
C LEU A 217 -4.06 -1.44 2.98
N ALA A 218 -4.84 -2.01 2.05
CA ALA A 218 -5.82 -1.26 1.26
C ALA A 218 -6.87 -0.58 2.14
N ARG A 219 -7.35 -1.29 3.18
CA ARG A 219 -8.29 -0.75 4.17
C ARG A 219 -7.72 0.48 4.86
N GLU A 220 -6.49 0.35 5.34
CA GLU A 220 -5.83 1.38 6.13
C GLU A 220 -5.55 2.62 5.28
N MET A 221 -5.05 2.43 4.05
CA MET A 221 -4.89 3.50 3.06
C MET A 221 -6.18 4.29 2.84
N LEU A 222 -7.32 3.61 2.68
CA LEU A 222 -8.61 4.27 2.51
C LEU A 222 -9.04 5.02 3.79
N LYS A 223 -8.84 4.42 4.98
CA LYS A 223 -9.14 5.10 6.25
C LYS A 223 -8.29 6.36 6.44
N ILE A 224 -7.02 6.36 6.02
CA ILE A 224 -6.15 7.54 6.09
C ILE A 224 -6.71 8.67 5.21
N LEU A 225 -7.17 8.36 3.99
CA LEU A 225 -7.81 9.36 3.11
C LEU A 225 -9.04 9.99 3.80
N LEU A 226 -9.87 9.18 4.47
CA LEU A 226 -11.01 9.66 5.26
C LEU A 226 -10.55 10.47 6.49
N ALA A 227 -9.51 10.03 7.20
CA ALA A 227 -8.92 10.72 8.36
C ALA A 227 -8.41 12.12 8.02
N CYS A 228 -7.88 12.28 6.81
CA CYS A 228 -7.42 13.55 6.28
C CYS A 228 -8.57 14.53 5.97
N GLY A 229 -9.82 14.09 6.04
CA GLY A 229 -11.02 14.89 5.80
C GLY A 229 -11.48 14.87 4.34
N TYR A 230 -11.29 13.75 3.63
CA TYR A 230 -11.73 13.58 2.25
C TYR A 230 -12.81 12.50 2.16
N LYS A 231 -13.70 12.62 1.17
CA LYS A 231 -14.61 11.56 0.72
C LYS A 231 -14.10 10.99 -0.60
N ILE A 232 -14.32 9.71 -0.78
CA ILE A 232 -14.07 9.00 -2.01
C ILE A 232 -15.43 8.62 -2.60
N LEU A 233 -15.69 9.04 -3.83
CA LEU A 233 -16.95 8.83 -4.51
C LEU A 233 -16.74 7.79 -5.62
N ALA A 234 -17.59 6.77 -5.64
CA ALA A 234 -17.59 5.78 -6.69
C ALA A 234 -17.86 6.43 -8.06
N PRO A 235 -17.29 5.88 -9.16
CA PRO A 235 -17.61 6.33 -10.50
C PRO A 235 -19.13 6.28 -10.71
N THR A 236 -19.74 7.40 -11.13
CA THR A 236 -21.17 7.42 -11.46
C THR A 236 -21.41 6.48 -12.63
N ASN A 237 -22.19 5.42 -12.43
CA ASN A 237 -22.59 4.52 -13.49
C ASN A 237 -23.46 5.30 -14.49
N PRO A 238 -23.09 5.47 -15.77
CA PRO A 238 -23.90 6.22 -16.74
C PRO A 238 -25.24 5.52 -17.10
N ARG A 239 -25.67 4.50 -16.35
CA ARG A 239 -26.89 3.72 -16.60
C ARG A 239 -27.97 3.82 -15.52
N SER A 240 -27.92 4.79 -14.61
CA SER A 240 -28.99 4.99 -13.61
C SER A 240 -29.66 6.37 -13.68
N SER A 241 -29.60 7.06 -14.82
CA SER A 241 -30.41 8.26 -15.09
C SER A 241 -31.29 8.09 -16.33
N VAL A 242 -32.04 6.99 -16.41
CA VAL A 242 -33.22 6.90 -17.27
C VAL A 242 -34.29 6.11 -16.51
N ARG A 243 -35.50 6.69 -16.46
CA ARG A 243 -36.80 6.18 -15.99
C ARG A 243 -37.10 6.50 -14.50
N ASP A 244 -38.15 7.25 -14.15
CA ASP A 244 -39.36 7.70 -14.87
C ASP A 244 -39.68 9.18 -14.60
#